data_AF-A0A9P7N472-F1
#
_entry.id   AF-A0A9P7N472-F1
#
_cell.length_a   1.000
_cell.length_b   1.000
_cell.length_c   1.000
_cell.angle_alpha   90.00
_cell.angle_beta   90.00
_cell.angle_gamma   90.00
#
_symmetry.space_group_name_H-M   'P 1'
#
loop_
_entity.id
_entity.type
_entity.pdbx_description
1 polymer ?
#
loop_
_entity_poly.entity_id
_entity_poly.type
_entity_poly.pdbx_seq_one_letter_code
_entity_poly.pdbx_strand_id
1 'polypeptide(L)'
;MQFNTKHLGRQAAIGSASSSDYVVDSDSDSDDSQRSRRNTLTMAQDMPPRGGYEPVQYKRNLPAKGFRPGILLLGAGAIMGFGWYKLIGGIREANELAREKMWARIHLIPLLQAEEDRDQVRRYWADQKREKELLGENTKVYNNE
;
A
#
# COMPACT_ATOMS: atom_id res chain seq x y z
N MET A 1 10.73 22.63 50.21
CA MET A 1 10.66 22.52 51.68
C MET A 1 11.33 21.21 52.09
N GLN A 2 12.18 21.30 53.11
CA GLN A 2 13.01 20.23 53.70
C GLN A 2 12.12 19.08 54.23
N PHE A 3 12.60 17.85 54.46
CA PHE A 3 13.21 17.48 55.74
C PHE A 3 14.18 16.30 55.63
N ASN A 4 15.28 16.46 56.37
CA ASN A 4 16.38 15.57 56.71
C ASN A 4 16.08 14.91 58.06
N THR A 5 16.51 13.67 58.31
CA THR A 5 17.03 13.23 59.62
C THR A 5 17.84 11.93 59.51
N LYS A 6 19.11 12.02 59.93
CA LYS A 6 20.04 10.92 60.26
C LYS A 6 19.85 10.54 61.73
N HIS A 7 20.01 9.26 62.12
CA HIS A 7 20.54 8.81 63.43
C HIS A 7 20.88 7.29 63.31
N LEU A 8 22.14 6.84 63.33
CA LEU A 8 23.02 6.54 64.47
C LEU A 8 22.62 5.31 65.32
N GLY A 9 23.47 4.27 65.29
CA GLY A 9 23.58 3.20 66.30
C GLY A 9 24.84 2.37 66.01
N ARG A 10 26.01 2.70 66.58
CA ARG A 10 26.62 2.28 67.87
C ARG A 10 27.31 0.89 67.83
N GLN A 11 28.54 0.92 68.34
CA GLN A 11 29.61 -0.09 68.34
C GLN A 11 29.52 -1.10 69.51
N ALA A 12 30.47 -2.07 69.51
CA ALA A 12 31.02 -2.95 70.57
C ALA A 12 30.74 -4.44 70.27
N ALA A 13 31.58 -5.45 70.53
CA ALA A 13 32.85 -5.62 71.24
C ALA A 13 33.38 -7.06 70.92
N ILE A 14 34.68 -7.28 70.70
CA ILE A 14 35.68 -7.97 71.58
C ILE A 14 35.57 -9.51 71.69
N GLY A 15 36.72 -10.21 71.49
CA GLY A 15 37.07 -11.53 72.08
C GLY A 15 37.34 -12.64 71.06
N SER A 16 38.58 -12.95 70.65
CA SER A 16 39.64 -13.75 71.34
C SER A 16 39.34 -15.23 71.54
N ALA A 17 40.02 -16.11 70.80
CA ALA A 17 40.81 -17.25 71.32
C ALA A 17 41.20 -18.18 70.16
N SER A 18 42.52 -18.34 69.97
CA SER A 18 43.17 -19.45 69.31
C SER A 18 43.94 -20.19 70.40
N SER A 19 43.72 -21.50 70.56
CA SER A 19 44.77 -22.50 70.83
C SER A 19 44.17 -23.86 71.20
N SER A 20 44.92 -24.88 70.79
CA SER A 20 45.13 -26.19 71.44
C SER A 20 44.12 -27.32 71.27
N ASP A 21 44.60 -28.29 70.49
CA ASP A 21 44.92 -29.65 70.93
C ASP A 21 43.77 -30.48 71.52
N TYR A 22 43.26 -31.43 70.73
CA TYR A 22 43.05 -32.78 71.26
C TYR A 22 43.47 -33.84 70.25
N VAL A 23 44.23 -34.78 70.82
CA VAL A 23 44.97 -35.89 70.23
C VAL A 23 44.02 -37.04 69.88
N VAL A 24 44.49 -37.81 68.88
CA VAL A 24 44.08 -39.15 68.45
C VAL A 24 43.55 -40.04 69.57
N ASP A 25 42.38 -40.66 69.35
CA ASP A 25 41.97 -41.92 69.97
C ASP A 25 41.67 -42.95 68.88
N SER A 26 42.15 -44.16 69.13
CA SER A 26 42.24 -45.30 68.22
C SER A 26 40.95 -46.13 68.15
N ASP A 27 40.78 -46.80 67.01
CA ASP A 27 40.08 -48.09 66.80
C ASP A 27 38.54 -48.12 66.69
N SER A 28 38.02 -48.37 65.48
CA SER A 28 36.93 -49.35 65.19
C SER A 28 36.58 -49.44 63.70
N ASP A 29 37.17 -50.46 63.06
CA ASP A 29 36.66 -51.40 62.05
C ASP A 29 35.40 -51.11 61.18
N SER A 30 35.65 -51.05 59.87
CA SER A 30 34.98 -51.72 58.73
C SER A 30 33.45 -51.86 58.66
N ASP A 31 32.80 -51.13 57.72
CA ASP A 31 31.81 -51.71 56.75
C ASP A 31 31.23 -50.71 55.70
N ASP A 32 32.08 -49.94 55.00
CA ASP A 32 31.59 -48.96 53.99
C ASP A 32 31.37 -49.54 52.57
N SER A 33 31.66 -50.82 52.34
CA SER A 33 31.72 -51.40 50.99
C SER A 33 30.36 -51.82 50.39
N GLN A 34 29.28 -51.84 51.19
CA GLN A 34 27.98 -52.40 50.77
C GLN A 34 26.87 -51.36 50.52
N ARG A 35 27.16 -50.05 50.60
CA ARG A 35 26.19 -48.99 50.26
C ARG A 35 26.19 -48.60 48.77
N SER A 36 27.25 -48.96 48.05
CA SER A 36 27.52 -48.52 46.67
C SER A 36 26.73 -49.30 45.58
N ARG A 37 26.05 -50.41 45.94
CA ARG A 37 25.41 -51.33 44.98
C ARG A 37 23.89 -51.18 44.82
N ARG A 38 23.30 -50.02 45.14
CA ARG A 38 21.90 -49.72 44.78
C ARG A 38 21.87 -48.80 43.57
N ASN A 39 21.64 -49.41 42.41
CA ASN A 39 21.34 -48.76 41.14
C ASN A 39 20.39 -47.56 41.30
N THR A 40 20.82 -46.41 40.83
CA THR A 40 19.93 -45.32 40.46
C THR A 40 19.91 -45.25 38.94
N LEU A 41 18.96 -45.90 38.28
CA LEU A 41 18.62 -45.57 36.90
C LEU A 41 17.92 -44.21 36.91
N THR A 42 18.70 -43.15 37.08
CA THR A 42 18.26 -41.76 36.93
C THR A 42 18.07 -41.52 35.43
N MET A 43 16.82 -41.29 35.02
CA MET A 43 16.55 -40.85 33.65
C MET A 43 17.35 -39.58 33.38
N ALA A 44 18.08 -39.56 32.27
CA ALA A 44 18.82 -38.38 31.85
C ALA A 44 17.82 -37.24 31.62
N GLN A 45 17.81 -36.27 32.53
CA GLN A 45 16.99 -35.08 32.44
C GLN A 45 17.45 -34.28 31.22
N ASP A 46 16.52 -33.97 30.31
CA ASP A 46 16.82 -33.15 29.15
C ASP A 46 17.20 -31.74 29.61
N MET A 47 18.48 -31.43 29.45
CA MET A 47 19.09 -30.18 29.88
C MET A 47 19.62 -29.44 28.66
N PRO A 48 19.57 -28.09 28.65
CA PRO A 48 20.16 -27.35 27.56
C PRO A 48 21.64 -27.72 27.41
N PRO A 49 22.17 -27.72 26.18
CA PRO A 49 23.57 -28.04 25.94
C PRO A 49 24.46 -27.13 26.80
N ARG A 50 25.61 -27.65 27.28
CA ARG A 50 26.51 -26.91 28.19
C ARG A 50 26.96 -25.53 27.66
N GLY A 51 26.86 -25.29 26.34
CA GLY A 51 27.16 -24.02 25.68
C GLY A 51 25.94 -23.15 25.30
N GLY A 52 24.73 -23.53 25.67
CA GLY A 52 23.50 -22.83 25.29
C GLY A 52 23.07 -23.05 23.82
N TYR A 53 21.90 -22.51 23.46
CA TYR A 53 21.40 -22.53 22.08
C TYR A 53 21.95 -21.33 21.28
N GLU A 54 22.02 -21.47 19.97
CA GLU A 54 22.32 -20.36 19.08
C GLU A 54 21.28 -19.24 19.26
N PRO A 55 21.69 -17.95 19.24
CA PRO A 55 20.77 -16.84 19.39
C PRO A 55 19.73 -16.82 18.26
N VAL A 56 18.49 -17.10 18.60
CA VAL A 56 17.35 -17.01 17.68
C VAL A 56 17.05 -15.53 17.40
N GLN A 57 16.97 -15.17 16.12
CA GLN A 57 16.61 -13.80 15.72
C GLN A 57 15.13 -13.54 15.99
N TYR A 58 14.83 -12.89 17.12
CA TYR A 58 13.47 -12.48 17.52
C TYR A 58 13.05 -11.11 16.96
N LYS A 59 13.99 -10.35 16.38
CA LYS A 59 13.77 -8.99 15.87
C LYS A 59 13.30 -9.03 14.41
N ARG A 60 12.44 -8.07 14.06
CA ARG A 60 11.95 -7.87 12.68
C ARG A 60 13.11 -7.53 11.74
N ASN A 61 13.39 -8.43 10.79
CA ASN A 61 14.39 -8.23 9.73
C ASN A 61 13.72 -7.80 8.42
N LEU A 62 13.19 -6.58 8.37
CA LEU A 62 12.59 -6.04 7.13
C LEU A 62 13.53 -4.98 6.54
N PRO A 63 14.35 -5.33 5.53
CA PRO A 63 15.16 -4.34 4.85
C PRO A 63 14.26 -3.39 4.05
N ALA A 64 14.42 -2.08 4.24
CA ALA A 64 13.76 -1.06 3.44
C ALA A 64 14.35 -1.04 2.03
N LYS A 65 13.88 -1.96 1.18
CA LYS A 65 14.32 -2.13 -0.21
C LYS A 65 13.40 -1.33 -1.13
N GLY A 66 13.99 -0.53 -2.02
CA GLY A 66 13.25 0.26 -3.00
C GLY A 66 14.04 1.45 -3.51
N PHE A 67 13.52 2.10 -4.55
CA PHE A 67 14.05 3.36 -5.04
C PHE A 67 13.61 4.52 -4.13
N ARG A 68 14.45 5.55 -4.02
CA ARG A 68 14.11 6.77 -3.28
C ARG A 68 12.87 7.40 -3.93
N PRO A 69 11.93 7.98 -3.15
CA PRO A 69 10.68 8.54 -3.70
C PRO A 69 10.91 9.61 -4.77
N GLY A 70 11.98 10.41 -4.64
CA GLY A 70 12.35 11.40 -5.66
C GLY A 70 12.70 10.80 -7.03
N ILE A 71 13.29 9.60 -7.06
CA ILE A 71 13.63 8.90 -8.32
C ILE A 71 12.36 8.41 -9.01
N LEU A 72 11.39 7.94 -8.22
CA LEU A 72 10.08 7.52 -8.72
C LEU A 72 9.30 8.70 -9.29
N LEU A 73 9.32 9.85 -8.60
CA LEU A 73 8.69 11.07 -9.10
C LEU A 73 9.33 11.59 -10.40
N LEU A 74 10.66 11.54 -10.49
CA LEU A 74 11.37 11.89 -11.72
C LEU A 74 10.98 10.94 -12.86
N GLY A 75 11.01 9.62 -12.62
CA GLY A 75 10.62 8.63 -13.61
C GLY A 75 9.19 8.82 -14.11
N ALA A 76 8.24 9.03 -13.19
CA ALA A 76 6.85 9.32 -13.54
C ALA A 76 6.72 10.63 -14.32
N GLY A 77 7.40 11.70 -13.90
CA GLY A 77 7.40 12.99 -14.58
C GLY A 77 7.96 12.91 -16.00
N ALA A 78 9.03 12.14 -16.21
CA ALA A 78 9.62 11.93 -17.53
C ALA A 78 8.69 11.16 -18.47
N ILE A 79 8.03 10.11 -17.98
CA ILE A 79 7.04 9.33 -18.75
C ILE A 79 5.86 10.23 -19.14
N MET A 80 5.33 11.01 -18.19
CA MET A 80 4.22 11.92 -18.44
C MET A 80 4.60 13.03 -19.42
N GLY A 81 5.78 13.64 -19.27
CA GLY A 81 6.28 14.66 -20.19
C GLY A 81 6.44 14.13 -21.62
N PHE A 82 6.98 12.92 -21.77
CA PHE A 82 7.09 12.27 -23.08
C PHE A 82 5.72 11.93 -23.68
N GLY A 83 4.78 11.45 -22.85
CA GLY A 83 3.40 11.21 -23.26
C GLY A 83 2.73 12.47 -23.80
N TRP A 84 2.89 13.59 -23.09
CA TRP A 84 2.36 14.90 -23.51
C TRP A 84 2.98 15.37 -24.83
N TYR A 85 4.28 15.20 -25.01
CA TYR A 85 4.97 15.54 -26.26
C TYR A 85 4.39 14.78 -27.47
N LYS A 86 4.17 13.46 -27.33
CA LYS A 86 3.57 12.65 -28.41
C LYS A 86 2.10 13.01 -28.66
N LEU A 87 1.34 13.26 -27.61
CA LEU A 87 -0.07 13.63 -27.70
C LEU A 87 -0.27 14.95 -28.46
N ILE A 88 0.56 15.97 -28.23
CA ILE A 88 0.49 17.24 -28.97
C ILE A 88 0.66 17.03 -30.47
N GLY A 89 1.57 16.13 -30.88
CA GLY A 89 1.74 15.75 -32.29
C GLY A 89 0.45 15.19 -32.88
N GLY A 90 -0.17 14.22 -32.19
CA GLY A 90 -1.42 13.60 -32.63
C GLY A 90 -2.62 14.55 -32.68
N ILE A 91 -2.73 15.50 -31.74
CA ILE A 91 -3.80 16.52 -31.76
C ILE A 91 -3.70 17.39 -33.02
N ARG A 92 -2.48 17.76 -33.43
CA ARG A 92 -2.28 18.58 -34.63
C ARG A 92 -2.73 17.85 -35.89
N GLU A 93 -2.41 16.56 -36.00
CA GLU A 93 -2.85 15.71 -37.10
C GLU A 93 -4.39 15.54 -37.10
N ALA A 94 -4.98 15.26 -35.94
CA ALA A 94 -6.43 15.14 -35.80
C ALA A 94 -7.18 16.43 -36.20
N ASN A 95 -6.61 17.59 -35.88
CA ASN A 95 -7.17 18.88 -36.28
C ASN A 95 -7.10 19.10 -37.80
N GLU A 96 -6.04 18.63 -38.46
CA GLU A 96 -5.96 18.69 -39.92
C GLU A 96 -6.99 17.78 -40.58
N LEU A 97 -7.13 16.55 -40.11
CA LEU A 97 -8.15 15.60 -40.59
C LEU A 97 -9.57 16.15 -40.36
N ALA A 98 -9.81 16.78 -39.22
CA ALA A 98 -11.09 17.43 -38.93
C ALA A 98 -11.35 18.61 -39.86
N ARG A 99 -10.31 19.38 -40.21
CA ARG A 99 -10.38 20.47 -41.19
C ARG A 99 -10.72 19.91 -42.57
N GLU A 100 -9.99 18.91 -43.06
CA GLU A 100 -10.27 18.25 -44.34
C GLU A 100 -11.72 17.76 -44.42
N LYS A 101 -12.19 17.08 -43.37
CA LYS A 101 -13.59 16.63 -43.26
C LYS A 101 -14.59 17.79 -43.30
N MET A 102 -14.27 18.91 -42.67
CA MET A 102 -15.13 20.09 -42.68
C MET A 102 -15.19 20.72 -44.07
N TRP A 103 -14.05 20.87 -44.73
CA TRP A 103 -14.00 21.37 -46.11
C TRP A 103 -14.76 20.46 -47.08
N ALA A 104 -14.63 19.14 -46.95
CA ALA A 104 -15.41 18.19 -47.74
C ALA A 104 -16.92 18.42 -47.55
N ARG A 105 -17.36 18.66 -46.31
CA ARG A 105 -18.77 18.98 -46.02
C ARG A 105 -19.21 20.30 -46.63
N ILE A 106 -18.45 21.38 -46.46
CA ILE A 106 -18.81 22.71 -46.98
C ILE A 106 -19.06 22.67 -48.49
N HIS A 107 -18.28 21.88 -49.23
CA HIS A 107 -18.46 21.75 -50.67
C HIS A 107 -19.65 20.85 -51.07
N LEU A 108 -20.05 19.91 -50.21
CA LEU A 108 -21.18 19.01 -50.47
C LEU A 108 -22.53 19.56 -49.99
N ILE A 109 -22.53 20.37 -48.93
CA ILE A 109 -23.75 20.94 -48.32
C ILE A 109 -24.65 21.63 -49.35
N PRO A 110 -24.16 22.50 -50.26
CA PRO A 110 -25.05 23.19 -51.21
C PRO A 110 -25.80 22.22 -52.14
N LEU A 111 -25.16 21.12 -52.56
CA LEU A 111 -25.80 20.12 -53.40
C LEU A 111 -26.88 19.38 -52.63
N LEU A 112 -26.56 18.91 -51.42
CA LEU A 112 -27.51 18.17 -50.58
C LEU A 112 -28.69 19.06 -50.14
N GLN A 113 -28.41 20.32 -49.82
CA GLN A 113 -29.45 21.29 -49.47
C GLN A 113 -30.37 21.55 -50.66
N ALA A 114 -29.83 21.69 -51.87
CA ALA A 114 -30.64 21.88 -53.07
C ALA A 114 -31.51 20.65 -53.40
N GLU A 115 -31.03 19.44 -53.13
CA GLU A 115 -31.83 18.22 -53.27
C GLU A 115 -32.97 18.17 -52.25
N GLU A 116 -32.68 18.48 -50.99
CA GLU A 116 -33.66 18.54 -49.90
C GLU A 116 -34.72 19.62 -50.17
N ASP A 117 -34.30 20.84 -50.53
CA ASP A 117 -35.22 21.95 -50.83
C ASP A 117 -36.20 21.59 -51.96
N ARG A 118 -35.77 20.85 -52.99
CA ARG A 118 -36.65 20.37 -54.07
C ARG A 118 -37.68 19.37 -53.57
N ASP A 119 -37.29 18.42 -52.72
CA ASP A 119 -38.24 17.43 -52.20
C ASP A 119 -39.22 18.06 -51.21
N GLN A 120 -38.74 18.98 -50.36
CA GLN A 120 -39.58 19.72 -49.43
C GLN A 120 -40.65 20.53 -50.15
N VAL A 121 -40.27 21.28 -51.19
CA VAL A 121 -41.21 22.04 -52.02
C VAL A 121 -42.24 21.11 -52.70
N ARG A 122 -41.81 19.95 -53.19
CA ARG A 122 -42.72 18.95 -53.79
C ARG A 122 -43.76 18.44 -52.79
N ARG A 123 -43.34 18.09 -51.57
CA ARG A 123 -44.23 17.63 -50.50
C ARG A 123 -45.17 18.75 -50.06
N TYR A 124 -44.65 19.95 -49.89
CA TYR A 124 -45.43 21.13 -49.50
C TYR A 124 -46.57 21.44 -50.48
N TRP A 125 -46.31 21.42 -51.79
CA TRP A 125 -47.38 21.62 -52.78
C TRP A 125 -48.38 20.47 -52.85
N ALA A 126 -47.93 19.23 -52.65
CA ALA A 126 -48.83 18.09 -52.58
C ALA A 126 -49.77 18.19 -51.35
N ASP A 127 -49.24 18.65 -50.22
CA ASP A 127 -49.99 18.83 -48.99
C ASP A 127 -50.98 19.99 -49.10
N GLN A 128 -50.58 21.14 -49.65
CA GLN A 128 -51.50 22.25 -49.95
C GLN A 128 -52.62 21.86 -50.92
N LYS A 129 -52.30 21.08 -51.96
CA LYS A 129 -53.33 20.60 -52.89
C LYS A 129 -54.36 19.74 -52.17
N ARG A 130 -53.90 18.83 -51.29
CA ARG A 130 -54.76 17.96 -50.48
C ARG A 130 -55.59 18.76 -49.47
N GLU A 131 -55.00 19.75 -48.82
CA GLU A 131 -55.69 20.63 -47.88
C GLU A 131 -56.80 21.40 -48.59
N LYS A 132 -56.51 21.99 -49.75
CA LYS A 132 -57.49 22.71 -50.56
C LYS A 132 -58.64 21.82 -51.04
N GLU A 133 -58.36 20.57 -51.42
CA GLU A 133 -59.40 19.61 -51.82
C GLU A 133 -60.34 19.24 -50.65
N LEU A 134 -59.81 19.15 -49.43
CA LEU A 134 -60.58 18.74 -48.25
C LEU A 134 -61.29 19.89 -47.54
N LEU A 135 -60.63 21.05 -47.41
CA LEU A 135 -61.07 22.19 -46.61
C LEU A 135 -61.51 23.39 -47.46
N GLY A 136 -61.29 23.35 -48.79
CA GLY A 136 -61.66 24.40 -49.73
C GLY A 136 -60.63 25.55 -49.84
N GLU A 137 -59.89 25.83 -48.78
CA GLU A 137 -58.86 26.87 -48.72
C GLU A 137 -57.56 26.37 -48.05
N ASN A 138 -56.45 27.08 -48.27
CA ASN A 138 -55.17 26.80 -47.60
C ASN A 138 -55.04 27.68 -46.35
N THR A 139 -54.79 27.06 -45.20
CA THR A 139 -54.67 27.78 -43.93
C THR A 139 -53.30 28.43 -43.80
N LYS A 140 -53.24 29.75 -43.58
CA LYS A 140 -51.98 30.44 -43.29
C LYS A 140 -51.60 30.23 -41.82
N VAL A 141 -50.40 29.69 -41.57
CA VAL A 141 -49.88 29.44 -40.20
C VAL A 141 -49.33 30.71 -39.56
N TYR A 142 -48.62 31.54 -40.33
CA TYR A 142 -47.92 32.73 -39.84
C TYR A 142 -48.55 34.00 -40.41
N ASN A 143 -48.78 35.01 -39.56
CA ASN A 143 -49.43 36.25 -39.95
C ASN A 143 -48.45 37.30 -40.51
N ASN A 144 -47.15 37.12 -40.27
CA ASN A 144 -46.09 37.87 -40.94
C ASN A 144 -45.97 37.45 -42.42
N GLU A 145 -45.43 38.35 -43.23
CA GLU A 145 -44.99 38.03 -44.60
C GLU A 145 -43.89 36.98 -44.58
#